data_AF-A0A918F4J2-F1
#
_entry.id   AF-A0A918F4J2-F1
#
_cell.length_a   1.000
_cell.length_b   1.000
_cell.length_c   1.000
_cell.angle_alpha   90.00
_cell.angle_beta   90.00
_cell.angle_gamma   90.00
#
_symmetry.space_group_name_H-M   'P 1'
#
loop_
_entity.id
_entity.type
_entity.pdbx_description
1 polymer ?
#
loop_
_entity_poly.entity_id
_entity_poly.type
_entity_poly.pdbx_seq_one_letter_code
_entity_poly.pdbx_strand_id
1 'polypeptide(L)'
;MFYRAPHAAATCYSAPVMSDVAPPSDLSALWATRLQRALIQHRHPLTQPAAQHVAEALWNGREQPLAALQTLLTAQGLSLDAAALRGVAWSVLGVSAPQASGTGPTDWTRLTGIAELHDLTRPGEVVPLVRLLSDERWLAPDLLQARPWLPAATSAEDVLLGIFDLEWSGFLTHLGSVGPWVYAAGVADIQALAHAYGGVVRLALAHSQADLLAAAFSQVEGEGVPSLLARLGPLAPSADLRADPQTAAALLSAEQTFWAAVQRQARQRTDAWAARRSGG
;
A
#
# COMPACT_ATOMS: atom_id res chain seq x y z
N MET A 1 -6.34 1.70 57.75
CA MET A 1 -5.48 0.66 57.13
C MET A 1 -5.24 1.10 55.69
N PHE A 2 -4.15 1.82 55.43
CA PHE A 2 -3.87 2.42 54.13
C PHE A 2 -3.00 1.49 53.29
N TYR A 3 -3.53 1.00 52.17
CA TYR A 3 -2.78 0.16 51.23
C TYR A 3 -2.08 1.06 50.21
N ARG A 4 -0.75 1.12 50.28
CA ARG A 4 0.12 1.85 49.36
C ARG A 4 0.52 0.89 48.23
N ALA A 5 0.07 1.14 47.00
CA ALA A 5 0.50 0.36 45.84
C ALA A 5 1.94 0.71 45.42
N PRO A 6 2.77 -0.26 45.00
CA PRO A 6 4.13 0.02 44.53
C PRO A 6 4.12 0.52 43.08
N HIS A 7 4.86 1.60 42.84
CA HIS A 7 5.23 2.09 41.50
C HIS A 7 6.14 1.07 40.81
N ALA A 8 5.64 0.44 39.74
CA ALA A 8 6.48 -0.30 38.80
C ALA A 8 7.19 0.70 37.88
N ALA A 9 8.52 0.65 37.87
CA ALA A 9 9.37 1.43 36.99
C ALA A 9 9.12 1.04 35.52
N ALA A 10 8.84 2.03 34.69
CA ALA A 10 8.76 1.86 33.25
C ALA A 10 10.16 1.65 32.70
N THR A 11 10.48 0.41 32.30
CA THR A 11 11.69 0.09 31.57
C THR A 11 11.54 0.61 30.14
N CYS A 12 12.26 1.68 29.80
CA CYS A 12 12.39 2.15 28.43
C CYS A 12 13.06 1.05 27.59
N TYR A 13 12.28 0.38 26.75
CA TYR A 13 12.78 -0.58 25.77
C TYR A 13 13.36 0.23 24.60
N SER A 14 14.67 0.44 24.60
CA SER A 14 15.37 0.96 23.42
C SER A 14 15.26 -0.09 22.30
N ALA A 15 14.55 0.25 21.23
CA ALA A 15 14.50 -0.59 20.03
C ALA A 15 15.93 -0.80 19.49
N PRO A 16 16.27 -2.01 19.02
CA PRO A 16 17.55 -2.25 18.38
C PRO A 16 17.68 -1.37 17.14
N VAL A 17 18.83 -0.71 17.00
CA VAL A 17 19.25 -0.03 15.77
C VAL A 17 19.20 -1.08 14.66
N MET A 18 18.22 -0.97 13.76
CA MET A 18 18.11 -1.84 12.60
C MET A 18 19.42 -1.75 11.82
N SER A 19 20.15 -2.86 11.77
CA SER A 19 21.36 -3.01 10.98
C SER A 19 21.09 -2.68 9.50
N ASP A 20 22.14 -2.30 8.77
CA ASP A 20 22.20 -2.19 7.31
C ASP A 20 21.73 -3.50 6.65
N VAL A 21 20.41 -3.66 6.48
CA VAL A 21 19.84 -4.77 5.73
C VAL A 21 19.88 -4.34 4.28
N ALA A 22 20.84 -4.90 3.53
CA ALA A 22 20.91 -4.74 2.08
C ALA A 22 19.54 -5.05 1.46
N PRO A 23 19.06 -4.23 0.51
CA PRO A 23 17.79 -4.50 -0.15
C PRO A 23 17.86 -5.87 -0.86
N PRO A 24 16.75 -6.61 -0.96
CA PRO A 24 16.68 -7.73 -1.88
C PRO A 24 17.05 -7.23 -3.29
N SER A 25 17.97 -7.93 -3.97
CA SER A 25 18.56 -7.50 -5.24
C SER A 25 17.51 -7.15 -6.30
N ASP A 26 16.40 -7.89 -6.30
CA ASP A 26 15.32 -7.76 -7.28
C ASP A 26 14.55 -6.46 -7.08
N LEU A 27 14.38 -6.05 -5.82
CA LEU A 27 13.67 -4.82 -5.48
C LEU A 27 14.49 -3.58 -5.84
N SER A 28 15.80 -3.61 -5.58
CA SER A 28 16.71 -2.54 -6.01
C SER A 28 16.71 -2.36 -7.53
N ALA A 29 16.77 -3.47 -8.28
CA ALA A 29 16.71 -3.44 -9.74
C ALA A 29 15.38 -2.87 -10.26
N LEU A 30 14.26 -3.23 -9.62
CA LEU A 30 12.94 -2.68 -9.93
C LEU A 30 12.89 -1.17 -9.66
N TRP A 31 13.38 -0.72 -8.50
CA TRP A 31 13.43 0.70 -8.14
C TRP A 31 14.32 1.49 -9.09
N ALA A 32 15.49 0.96 -9.46
CA ALA A 32 16.38 1.58 -10.44
C ALA A 32 15.69 1.76 -11.79
N THR A 33 14.97 0.75 -12.26
CA THR A 33 14.21 0.80 -13.53
C THR A 33 13.12 1.86 -13.47
N ARG A 34 12.35 1.91 -12.38
CA ARG A 34 11.29 2.90 -12.19
C ARG A 34 11.84 4.32 -12.05
N LEU A 35 12.91 4.49 -11.29
CA LEU A 35 13.65 5.74 -11.13
C LEU A 35 14.12 6.27 -12.49
N GLN A 36 14.78 5.42 -13.29
CA GLN A 36 15.28 5.79 -14.60
C GLN A 36 14.14 6.24 -15.52
N ARG A 37 13.03 5.48 -15.56
CA ARG A 37 11.85 5.84 -16.35
C ARG A 37 11.26 7.19 -15.93
N ALA A 38 11.12 7.43 -14.64
CA ALA A 38 10.60 8.68 -14.11
C ALA A 38 11.52 9.86 -14.45
N LEU A 39 12.82 9.71 -14.26
CA LEU A 39 13.82 10.72 -14.59
C LEU A 39 13.87 11.05 -16.09
N ILE A 40 13.68 10.06 -16.97
CA ILE A 40 13.53 10.28 -18.42
C ILE A 40 12.30 11.15 -18.72
N GLN A 41 11.16 10.90 -18.07
CA GLN A 41 9.94 11.71 -18.24
C GLN A 41 10.16 13.18 -17.83
N HIS A 42 11.02 13.41 -16.83
CA HIS A 42 11.42 14.75 -16.39
C HIS A 42 12.61 15.33 -17.15
N ARG A 43 13.11 14.68 -18.22
CA ARG A 43 14.27 15.11 -19.05
C ARG A 43 15.61 15.17 -18.28
N HIS A 44 15.77 14.33 -17.27
CA HIS A 44 16.99 14.19 -16.49
C HIS A 44 17.54 12.75 -16.54
N PRO A 45 17.89 12.23 -17.73
CA PRO A 45 18.25 10.82 -17.87
C PRO A 45 19.46 10.47 -17.02
N LEU A 46 19.40 9.30 -16.40
CA LEU A 46 20.45 8.78 -15.53
C LEU A 46 20.90 7.41 -16.07
N THR A 47 22.21 7.16 -16.02
CA THR A 47 22.76 5.87 -16.49
C THR A 47 22.26 4.72 -15.61
N GLN A 48 22.17 3.51 -16.16
CA GLN A 48 21.71 2.35 -15.40
C GLN A 48 22.55 2.09 -14.13
N PRO A 49 23.90 2.14 -14.15
CA PRO A 49 24.69 1.96 -12.93
C PRO A 49 24.44 3.03 -11.88
N ALA A 50 24.27 4.29 -12.30
CA ALA A 50 23.92 5.36 -11.38
C ALA A 50 22.51 5.17 -10.79
N ALA A 51 21.55 4.65 -11.57
CA ALA A 51 20.18 4.46 -11.11
C ALA A 51 20.10 3.37 -10.07
N GLN A 52 20.89 2.30 -10.27
CA GLN A 52 21.06 1.24 -9.30
C GLN A 52 21.68 1.76 -7.99
N HIS A 53 22.76 2.53 -8.08
CA HIS A 53 23.37 3.12 -6.89
C HIS A 53 22.41 4.03 -6.11
N VAL A 54 21.65 4.88 -6.81
CA VAL A 54 20.63 5.74 -6.16
C VAL A 54 19.51 4.91 -5.54
N ALA A 55 19.05 3.84 -6.20
CA ALA A 55 18.01 2.96 -5.65
C ALA A 55 18.46 2.23 -4.37
N GLU A 56 19.69 1.71 -4.37
CA GLU A 56 20.30 1.06 -3.20
C GLU A 56 20.48 2.05 -2.04
N ALA A 57 20.95 3.26 -2.31
CA ALA A 57 21.10 4.28 -1.28
C ALA A 57 19.75 4.81 -0.76
N LEU A 58 18.74 4.93 -1.63
CA LEU A 58 17.38 5.35 -1.26
C LEU A 58 16.72 4.33 -0.33
N TRP A 59 17.01 3.04 -0.49
CA TRP A 59 16.54 1.99 0.43
C TRP A 59 16.97 2.26 1.88
N ASN A 60 18.21 2.71 2.07
CA ASN A 60 18.74 3.08 3.38
C ASN A 60 18.19 4.42 3.88
N GLY A 61 17.85 5.34 2.95
CA GLY A 61 17.27 6.65 3.24
C GLY A 61 15.73 6.69 3.32
N ARG A 62 15.06 5.54 3.42
CA ARG A 62 13.60 5.41 3.28
C ARG A 62 12.76 6.15 4.32
N GLU A 63 13.33 6.47 5.47
CA GLU A 63 12.67 7.28 6.51
C GLU A 63 12.52 8.75 6.11
N GLN A 64 13.36 9.23 5.19
CA GLN A 64 13.35 10.59 4.67
C GLN A 64 13.52 10.57 3.14
N PRO A 65 12.58 9.95 2.41
CA PRO A 65 12.81 9.54 1.02
C PRO A 65 13.03 10.74 0.09
N LEU A 66 12.33 11.86 0.32
CA LEU A 66 12.51 13.08 -0.48
C LEU A 66 13.88 13.73 -0.24
N ALA A 67 14.29 13.87 1.02
CA ALA A 67 15.59 14.45 1.36
C ALA A 67 16.76 13.57 0.90
N ALA A 68 16.63 12.24 1.05
CA ALA A 68 17.59 11.27 0.56
C ALA A 68 17.70 11.32 -0.97
N LEU A 69 16.57 11.26 -1.68
CA LEU A 69 16.54 11.33 -3.15
C LEU A 69 17.13 12.65 -3.66
N GLN A 70 16.78 13.78 -3.05
CA GLN A 70 17.34 15.09 -3.43
C GLN A 70 18.87 15.10 -3.30
N THR A 71 19.38 14.60 -2.18
CA THR A 71 20.83 14.53 -1.91
C THR A 71 21.53 13.64 -2.94
N LEU A 72 20.96 12.45 -3.19
CA LEU A 72 21.51 11.47 -4.13
C LEU A 72 21.53 11.99 -5.57
N LEU A 73 20.45 12.63 -6.03
CA LEU A 73 20.37 13.20 -7.37
C LEU A 73 21.31 14.40 -7.53
N THR A 74 21.45 15.24 -6.49
CA THR A 74 22.38 16.38 -6.50
C THR A 74 23.83 15.88 -6.61
N ALA A 75 24.18 14.79 -5.95
CA ALA A 75 25.50 14.15 -6.07
C ALA A 75 25.79 13.62 -7.50
N GLN A 76 24.74 13.36 -8.29
CA GLN A 76 24.84 13.01 -9.71
C GLN A 76 24.76 14.23 -10.64
N GLY A 77 24.80 15.46 -10.09
CA GLY A 77 24.69 16.70 -10.86
C GLY A 77 23.28 17.04 -11.36
N LEU A 78 22.25 16.36 -10.84
CA LEU A 78 20.86 16.59 -11.19
C LEU A 78 20.16 17.45 -10.13
N SER A 79 19.46 18.50 -10.57
CA SER A 79 18.61 19.32 -9.72
C SER A 79 17.17 19.22 -10.22
N LEU A 80 16.27 18.77 -9.35
CA LEU A 80 14.84 18.71 -9.60
C LEU A 80 14.14 19.76 -8.74
N ASP A 81 13.09 20.37 -9.26
CA ASP A 81 12.16 21.13 -8.41
C ASP A 81 11.39 20.19 -7.47
N ALA A 82 10.73 20.76 -6.46
CA ALA A 82 10.03 20.00 -5.44
C ALA A 82 8.89 19.13 -6.01
N ALA A 83 8.22 19.56 -7.09
CA ALA A 83 7.13 18.80 -7.69
C ALA A 83 7.67 17.59 -8.48
N ALA A 84 8.71 17.80 -9.29
CA ALA A 84 9.40 16.74 -10.01
C ALA A 84 10.04 15.72 -9.05
N LEU A 85 10.65 16.18 -7.95
CA LEU A 85 11.22 15.29 -6.94
C LEU A 85 10.15 14.37 -6.32
N ARG A 86 8.99 14.91 -5.94
CA ARG A 86 7.86 14.10 -5.44
C ARG A 86 7.34 13.14 -6.51
N GLY A 87 7.20 13.61 -7.75
CA GLY A 87 6.75 12.78 -8.86
C GLY A 87 7.66 11.59 -9.12
N VAL A 88 8.98 11.79 -9.06
CA VAL A 88 9.97 10.71 -9.13
C VAL A 88 9.85 9.76 -7.95
N ALA A 89 9.74 10.27 -6.72
CA ALA A 89 9.60 9.44 -5.52
C ALA A 89 8.36 8.53 -5.57
N TRP A 90 7.19 9.06 -5.96
CA TRP A 90 5.98 8.26 -6.17
C TRP A 90 6.13 7.22 -7.29
N SER A 91 6.81 7.60 -8.38
CA SER A 91 7.04 6.70 -9.52
C SER A 91 7.94 5.53 -9.16
N VAL A 92 8.91 5.71 -8.26
CA VAL A 92 9.73 4.62 -7.69
C VAL A 92 8.84 3.59 -6.97
N LEU A 93 7.84 4.06 -6.22
CA LEU A 93 6.82 3.20 -5.60
C LEU A 93 5.82 2.60 -6.61
N GLY A 94 5.91 2.94 -7.90
CA GLY A 94 5.02 2.39 -8.94
C GLY A 94 3.68 3.14 -9.07
N VAL A 95 3.56 4.30 -8.42
CA VAL A 95 2.38 5.16 -8.51
C VAL A 95 2.71 6.34 -9.43
N SER A 96 1.85 6.62 -10.40
CA SER A 96 2.01 7.78 -11.27
C SER A 96 1.97 9.05 -10.42
N ALA A 97 2.86 10.00 -10.73
CA ALA A 97 2.91 11.29 -10.05
C ALA A 97 1.52 11.97 -10.03
N PRO A 98 1.14 12.65 -8.95
CA PRO A 98 -0.10 13.41 -8.90
C PRO A 98 -0.18 14.36 -10.09
N GLN A 99 -1.24 14.25 -10.89
CA GLN A 99 -1.68 15.39 -11.67
C GLN A 99 -2.36 16.32 -10.69
N ALA A 100 -1.87 17.57 -10.58
CA ALA A 100 -2.38 18.59 -9.68
C ALA A 100 -3.85 18.92 -10.01
N SER A 101 -4.75 18.08 -9.54
CA SER A 101 -6.20 18.27 -9.60
C SER A 101 -6.60 18.42 -8.15
N GLY A 102 -6.88 19.65 -7.72
CA GLY A 102 -7.18 19.97 -6.33
C GLY A 102 -8.32 19.10 -5.80
N THR A 103 -8.16 18.58 -4.59
CA THR A 103 -9.17 17.76 -3.93
C THR A 103 -10.30 18.63 -3.37
N GLY A 104 -11.48 18.53 -3.98
CA GLY A 104 -12.72 19.16 -3.51
C GLY A 104 -13.55 18.23 -2.61
N PRO A 105 -14.66 18.72 -2.03
CA PRO A 105 -15.55 17.90 -1.18
C PRO A 105 -16.14 16.66 -1.88
N THR A 106 -16.33 16.73 -3.21
CA THR A 106 -16.74 15.61 -4.06
C THR A 106 -15.74 14.45 -4.08
N ASP A 107 -14.49 14.70 -3.65
CA ASP A 107 -13.46 13.66 -3.64
C ASP A 107 -13.55 12.80 -2.39
N TRP A 108 -14.09 13.29 -1.26
CA TRP A 108 -14.24 12.46 -0.08
C TRP A 108 -15.15 11.24 -0.30
N THR A 109 -16.32 11.45 -0.90
CA THR A 109 -17.26 10.37 -1.22
C THR A 109 -16.66 9.40 -2.24
N ARG A 110 -15.89 9.91 -3.21
CA ARG A 110 -15.18 9.07 -4.19
C ARG A 110 -14.09 8.23 -3.54
N LEU A 111 -13.39 8.77 -2.54
CA LEU A 111 -12.28 8.10 -1.87
C LEU A 111 -12.74 7.13 -0.79
N THR A 112 -13.96 7.24 -0.27
CA THR A 112 -14.43 6.39 0.85
C THR A 112 -15.66 5.55 0.53
N GLY A 113 -16.32 5.82 -0.60
CA GLY A 113 -17.46 5.03 -1.08
C GLY A 113 -17.06 3.70 -1.72
N ILE A 114 -18.05 2.94 -2.16
CA ILE A 114 -17.83 1.75 -3.00
C ILE A 114 -17.70 2.25 -4.44
N ALA A 115 -16.54 2.04 -5.06
CA ALA A 115 -16.31 2.41 -6.46
C ALA A 115 -16.92 1.36 -7.39
N GLU A 116 -16.71 0.08 -7.07
CA GLU A 116 -17.20 -1.05 -7.85
C GLU A 116 -17.63 -2.20 -6.93
N LEU A 117 -18.64 -2.95 -7.36
CA LEU A 117 -19.20 -4.09 -6.63
C LEU A 117 -19.64 -5.16 -7.63
N HIS A 118 -19.12 -6.37 -7.47
CA HIS A 118 -19.49 -7.54 -8.24
C HIS A 118 -19.93 -8.66 -7.30
N ASP A 119 -21.16 -9.13 -7.47
CA ASP A 119 -21.66 -10.32 -6.79
C ASP A 119 -21.18 -11.57 -7.53
N LEU A 120 -20.44 -12.41 -6.83
CA LEU A 120 -19.86 -13.65 -7.36
C LEU A 120 -20.51 -14.83 -6.65
N THR A 121 -21.42 -15.47 -7.36
CA THR A 121 -22.19 -16.62 -6.87
C THR A 121 -21.75 -17.92 -7.49
N ARG A 122 -20.99 -17.89 -8.60
CA ARG A 122 -20.54 -19.09 -9.32
C ARG A 122 -19.09 -18.95 -9.82
N PRO A 123 -18.31 -20.05 -9.88
CA PRO A 123 -16.95 -20.01 -10.44
C PRO A 123 -16.90 -19.54 -11.90
N GLY A 124 -17.94 -19.85 -12.70
CA GLY A 124 -18.02 -19.46 -14.11
C GLY A 124 -18.14 -17.94 -14.34
N GLU A 125 -18.40 -17.15 -13.29
CA GLU A 125 -18.47 -15.69 -13.36
C GLU A 125 -17.07 -15.05 -13.25
N VAL A 126 -16.07 -15.80 -12.77
CA VAL A 126 -14.70 -15.28 -12.53
C VAL A 126 -14.00 -14.91 -13.84
N VAL A 127 -13.99 -15.80 -14.83
CA VAL A 127 -13.31 -15.58 -16.12
C VAL A 127 -13.80 -14.32 -16.85
N PRO A 128 -15.12 -14.12 -17.09
CA PRO A 128 -15.59 -12.90 -17.76
C PRO A 128 -15.33 -11.65 -16.92
N LEU A 129 -15.39 -11.74 -15.59
CA LEU A 129 -15.08 -10.61 -14.71
C LEU A 129 -13.59 -10.22 -14.78
N VAL A 130 -12.68 -11.18 -14.72
CA VAL A 130 -11.24 -10.90 -14.81
C VAL A 130 -10.88 -10.29 -16.15
N ARG A 131 -11.55 -10.71 -17.24
CA ARG A 131 -11.40 -10.07 -18.55
C ARG A 131 -11.91 -8.63 -18.55
N LEU A 132 -13.00 -8.34 -17.84
CA LEU A 132 -13.50 -6.98 -17.68
C LEU A 132 -12.50 -6.11 -16.87
N LEU A 133 -11.85 -6.71 -15.88
CA LEU A 133 -10.90 -6.06 -14.97
C LEU A 133 -9.44 -6.28 -15.39
N SER A 134 -9.15 -6.58 -16.66
CA SER A 134 -7.80 -6.97 -17.09
C SER A 134 -6.75 -5.88 -16.91
N ASP A 135 -7.19 -4.62 -16.90
CA ASP A 135 -6.33 -3.44 -16.71
C ASP A 135 -6.15 -3.08 -15.22
N GLU A 136 -6.85 -3.76 -14.31
CA GLU A 136 -6.79 -3.51 -12.87
C GLU A 136 -5.53 -4.10 -12.23
N ARG A 137 -4.45 -3.33 -12.32
CA ARG A 137 -3.11 -3.68 -11.81
C ARG A 137 -3.06 -4.04 -10.33
N TRP A 138 -4.05 -3.64 -9.52
CA TRP A 138 -4.07 -3.87 -8.07
C TRP A 138 -4.97 -5.01 -7.61
N LEU A 139 -5.77 -5.59 -8.52
CA LEU A 139 -6.73 -6.63 -8.17
C LEU A 139 -6.06 -7.85 -7.52
N ALA A 140 -5.12 -8.50 -8.22
CA ALA A 140 -4.44 -9.68 -7.68
C ALA A 140 -3.58 -9.36 -6.44
N PRO A 141 -2.76 -8.30 -6.43
CA PRO A 141 -1.97 -7.94 -5.26
C PRO A 141 -2.79 -7.69 -3.99
N ASP A 142 -3.90 -6.95 -4.07
CA ASP A 142 -4.73 -6.65 -2.90
C ASP A 142 -5.40 -7.91 -2.34
N LEU A 143 -5.87 -8.77 -3.24
CA LEU A 143 -6.50 -10.03 -2.88
C LEU A 143 -5.51 -11.02 -2.24
N LEU A 144 -4.25 -11.04 -2.69
CA LEU A 144 -3.16 -11.82 -2.07
C LEU A 144 -2.75 -11.23 -0.72
N GLN A 145 -2.68 -9.90 -0.59
CA GLN A 145 -2.41 -9.22 0.68
C GLN A 145 -3.48 -9.54 1.74
N ALA A 146 -4.72 -9.65 1.32
CA ALA A 146 -5.84 -10.11 2.15
C ALA A 146 -5.75 -11.60 2.53
N ARG A 147 -5.01 -12.40 1.77
CA ARG A 147 -5.00 -13.88 1.86
C ARG A 147 -3.59 -14.44 1.64
N PRO A 148 -2.64 -14.16 2.54
CA PRO A 148 -1.23 -14.59 2.38
C PRO A 148 -1.03 -16.11 2.39
N TRP A 149 -2.08 -16.90 2.66
CA TRP A 149 -2.08 -18.36 2.56
C TRP A 149 -2.40 -18.88 1.17
N LEU A 150 -2.89 -18.03 0.25
CA LEU A 150 -2.98 -18.40 -1.14
C LEU A 150 -1.57 -18.49 -1.73
N PRO A 151 -1.30 -19.46 -2.61
CA PRO A 151 -0.03 -19.51 -3.31
C PRO A 151 0.16 -18.21 -4.12
N ALA A 152 1.42 -17.76 -4.25
CA ALA A 152 1.75 -16.69 -5.17
C ALA A 152 1.23 -17.08 -6.56
N ALA A 153 0.20 -16.38 -7.02
CA ALA A 153 -0.53 -16.74 -8.20
C ALA A 153 -0.02 -15.97 -9.41
N THR A 154 -0.10 -16.58 -10.59
CA THR A 154 0.38 -15.99 -11.83
C THR A 154 -0.58 -14.97 -12.43
N SER A 155 -1.86 -14.99 -12.05
CA SER A 155 -2.89 -14.08 -12.59
C SER A 155 -3.99 -13.76 -11.58
N ALA A 156 -4.75 -12.69 -11.84
CA ALA A 156 -5.95 -12.35 -11.04
C ALA A 156 -7.04 -13.43 -11.13
N GLU A 157 -7.10 -14.17 -12.24
CA GLU A 157 -7.99 -15.31 -12.42
C GLU A 157 -7.66 -16.43 -11.43
N ASP A 158 -6.39 -16.81 -11.35
CA ASP A 158 -5.92 -17.83 -10.41
C ASP A 158 -6.22 -17.45 -8.96
N VAL A 159 -6.03 -16.17 -8.60
CA VAL A 159 -6.34 -15.66 -7.26
C VAL A 159 -7.83 -15.78 -6.97
N LEU A 160 -8.69 -15.27 -7.86
CA LEU A 160 -10.14 -15.28 -7.64
C LEU A 160 -10.73 -16.69 -7.62
N LEU A 161 -10.25 -17.59 -8.47
CA LEU A 161 -10.64 -19.00 -8.42
C LEU A 161 -10.21 -19.65 -7.10
N GLY A 162 -8.97 -19.40 -6.65
CA GLY A 162 -8.49 -19.89 -5.35
C GLY A 162 -9.30 -19.34 -4.17
N ILE A 163 -9.72 -18.08 -4.22
CA ILE A 163 -10.65 -17.51 -3.23
C ILE A 163 -11.98 -18.24 -3.27
N PHE A 164 -12.54 -18.46 -4.46
CA PHE A 164 -13.84 -19.10 -4.62
C PHE A 164 -13.84 -20.53 -4.04
N ASP A 165 -12.75 -21.27 -4.21
CA ASP A 165 -12.60 -22.63 -3.66
C ASP A 165 -12.56 -22.64 -2.12
N LEU A 166 -11.95 -21.62 -1.51
CA LEU A 166 -11.76 -21.52 -0.06
C LEU A 166 -12.89 -20.78 0.68
N GLU A 167 -13.60 -19.89 0.02
CA GLU A 167 -14.55 -18.96 0.66
C GLU A 167 -15.96 -19.00 0.05
N TRP A 168 -16.15 -19.73 -1.06
CA TRP A 168 -17.40 -19.80 -1.83
C TRP A 168 -17.88 -18.40 -2.27
N SER A 169 -19.18 -18.22 -2.52
CA SER A 169 -19.82 -16.98 -2.98
C SER A 169 -19.59 -15.77 -2.06
N GLY A 170 -19.51 -14.60 -2.66
CA GLY A 170 -19.27 -13.32 -1.99
C GLY A 170 -19.23 -12.16 -2.97
N PHE A 171 -18.76 -11.01 -2.49
CA PHE A 171 -18.70 -9.76 -3.21
C PHE A 171 -17.26 -9.35 -3.44
N LEU A 172 -16.87 -9.21 -4.70
CA LEU A 172 -15.64 -8.50 -5.06
C LEU A 172 -15.95 -6.99 -5.09
N THR A 173 -15.23 -6.21 -4.30
CA THR A 173 -15.52 -4.79 -4.07
C THR A 173 -14.26 -3.95 -4.21
N HIS A 174 -14.33 -2.84 -4.93
CA HIS A 174 -13.30 -1.80 -4.93
C HIS A 174 -13.69 -0.68 -3.96
N LEU A 175 -12.92 -0.53 -2.87
CA LEU A 175 -13.19 0.48 -1.85
C LEU A 175 -12.53 1.81 -2.25
N GLY A 176 -13.34 2.80 -2.60
CA GLY A 176 -12.89 4.11 -3.08
C GLY A 176 -12.25 4.06 -4.46
N SER A 177 -12.05 5.23 -5.08
CA SER A 177 -11.52 5.33 -6.44
C SER A 177 -10.02 5.00 -6.56
N VAL A 178 -9.30 4.93 -5.44
CA VAL A 178 -7.85 4.63 -5.41
C VAL A 178 -7.50 3.62 -4.31
N GLY A 179 -8.50 2.95 -3.73
CA GLY A 179 -8.28 2.09 -2.58
C GLY A 179 -8.06 0.63 -2.94
N PRO A 180 -8.31 -0.27 -1.98
CA PRO A 180 -8.08 -1.69 -2.16
C PRO A 180 -9.23 -2.40 -2.86
N TRP A 181 -8.89 -3.42 -3.63
CA TRP A 181 -9.81 -4.52 -3.94
C TRP A 181 -9.94 -5.46 -2.74
N VAL A 182 -11.18 -5.79 -2.36
CA VAL A 182 -11.48 -6.72 -1.28
C VAL A 182 -12.53 -7.73 -1.71
N TYR A 183 -12.46 -8.95 -1.16
CA TYR A 183 -13.51 -9.96 -1.33
C TYR A 183 -14.15 -10.23 0.02
N ALA A 184 -15.46 -10.02 0.12
CA ALA A 184 -16.23 -10.02 1.36
C ALA A 184 -17.47 -10.92 1.23
N ALA A 185 -17.90 -11.58 2.30
CA ALA A 185 -19.01 -12.53 2.24
C ALA A 185 -20.39 -11.85 2.18
N GLY A 186 -20.51 -10.60 2.65
CA GLY A 186 -21.77 -9.89 2.73
C GLY A 186 -21.62 -8.37 2.85
N VAL A 187 -22.74 -7.67 2.69
CA VAL A 187 -22.79 -6.19 2.77
C VAL A 187 -22.30 -5.66 4.12
N ALA A 188 -22.58 -6.35 5.22
CA ALA A 188 -22.10 -5.96 6.55
C ALA A 188 -20.56 -5.97 6.63
N ASP A 189 -19.93 -6.98 6.02
CA ASP A 189 -18.46 -7.07 5.97
C ASP A 189 -17.89 -5.94 5.11
N ILE A 190 -18.51 -5.65 3.96
CA ILE A 190 -18.14 -4.52 3.09
C ILE A 190 -18.22 -3.20 3.86
N GLN A 191 -19.30 -2.97 4.61
CA GLN A 191 -19.48 -1.74 5.40
C GLN A 191 -18.41 -1.61 6.49
N ALA A 192 -18.06 -2.70 7.16
CA ALA A 192 -16.99 -2.71 8.16
C ALA A 192 -15.64 -2.38 7.53
N LEU A 193 -15.32 -2.96 6.37
CA LEU A 193 -14.08 -2.68 5.65
C LEU A 193 -14.05 -1.26 5.08
N ALA A 194 -15.15 -0.77 4.52
CA ALA A 194 -15.27 0.60 4.03
C ALA A 194 -15.08 1.62 5.16
N HIS A 195 -15.62 1.35 6.36
CA HIS A 195 -15.40 2.19 7.53
C HIS A 195 -13.92 2.21 7.95
N ALA A 196 -13.28 1.03 8.02
CA ALA A 196 -11.86 0.92 8.34
C ALA A 196 -10.98 1.66 7.31
N TYR A 197 -11.26 1.48 6.02
CA TYR A 197 -10.57 2.17 4.94
C TYR A 197 -10.78 3.69 5.00
N GLY A 198 -12.00 4.15 5.28
CA GLY A 198 -12.28 5.57 5.51
C GLY A 198 -11.50 6.18 6.68
N GLY A 199 -11.10 5.36 7.67
CA GLY A 199 -10.14 5.75 8.71
C GLY A 199 -8.74 6.01 8.15
N VAL A 200 -8.24 5.11 7.29
CA VAL A 200 -6.94 5.28 6.60
C VAL A 200 -6.94 6.53 5.72
N VAL A 201 -7.97 6.72 4.90
CA VAL A 201 -8.11 7.90 4.03
C VAL A 201 -8.10 9.19 4.84
N ARG A 202 -8.82 9.22 5.97
CA ARG A 202 -8.85 10.41 6.84
C ARG A 202 -7.49 10.77 7.38
N LEU A 203 -6.76 9.77 7.87
CA LEU A 203 -5.42 9.97 8.41
C LEU A 203 -4.45 10.39 7.31
N ALA A 204 -4.49 9.71 6.16
CA ALA A 204 -3.68 10.04 4.99
C ALA A 204 -3.86 11.49 4.52
N LEU A 205 -5.10 11.97 4.40
CA LEU A 205 -5.38 13.33 3.92
C LEU A 205 -5.12 14.43 4.96
N ALA A 206 -4.95 14.07 6.24
CA ALA A 206 -4.59 15.00 7.31
C ALA A 206 -3.08 15.28 7.39
N HIS A 207 -2.25 14.51 6.68
CA HIS A 207 -0.80 14.54 6.78
C HIS A 207 -0.14 14.85 5.43
N SER A 208 1.16 15.17 5.45
CA SER A 208 1.87 15.63 4.26
C SER A 208 2.23 14.48 3.33
N GLN A 209 2.47 14.77 2.04
CA GLN A 209 3.03 13.78 1.11
C GLN A 209 4.37 13.19 1.58
N ALA A 210 5.18 13.96 2.31
CA ALA A 210 6.46 13.46 2.83
C ALA A 210 6.24 12.33 3.86
N ASP A 211 5.27 12.50 4.76
CA ASP A 211 4.90 11.48 5.75
C ASP A 211 4.38 10.21 5.09
N LEU A 212 3.51 10.36 4.08
CA LEU A 212 2.96 9.23 3.34
C LEU A 212 4.03 8.51 2.51
N LEU A 213 4.96 9.25 1.91
CA LEU A 213 6.11 8.65 1.22
C LEU A 213 6.96 7.84 2.18
N ALA A 214 7.35 8.42 3.32
CA ALA A 214 8.17 7.72 4.31
C ALA A 214 7.49 6.43 4.80
N ALA A 215 6.19 6.50 5.11
CA ALA A 215 5.41 5.33 5.50
C ALA A 215 5.34 4.27 4.38
N ALA A 216 5.06 4.69 3.14
CA ALA A 216 4.94 3.77 2.00
C ALA A 216 6.27 3.11 1.64
N PHE A 217 7.38 3.87 1.65
CA PHE A 217 8.73 3.34 1.45
C PHE A 217 9.15 2.34 2.54
N SER A 218 8.62 2.50 3.75
CA SER A 218 8.89 1.59 4.88
C SER A 218 8.12 0.26 4.79
N GLN A 219 7.08 0.17 3.94
CA GLN A 219 6.30 -1.06 3.73
C GLN A 219 6.81 -1.97 2.63
N VAL A 220 7.73 -1.51 1.78
CA VAL A 220 8.10 -2.27 0.58
C VAL A 220 8.96 -3.47 0.95
N GLU A 221 8.33 -4.60 1.23
CA GLU A 221 9.01 -5.89 1.42
C GLU A 221 8.71 -6.83 0.23
N GLY A 222 9.77 -7.36 -0.39
CA GLY A 222 9.75 -8.59 -1.20
C GLY A 222 9.10 -8.53 -2.59
N GLU A 223 7.88 -7.98 -2.75
CA GLU A 223 7.06 -8.26 -3.94
C GLU A 223 6.57 -7.01 -4.69
N GLY A 224 6.95 -5.81 -4.26
CA GLY A 224 6.70 -4.58 -5.02
C GLY A 224 5.21 -4.21 -5.17
N VAL A 225 4.33 -4.79 -4.35
CA VAL A 225 2.95 -4.34 -4.18
C VAL A 225 2.97 -2.97 -3.51
N PRO A 226 2.48 -1.91 -4.16
CA PRO A 226 2.45 -0.61 -3.53
C PRO A 226 1.38 -0.56 -2.45
N SER A 227 1.84 -0.13 -1.28
CA SER A 227 1.05 0.31 -0.14
C SER A 227 -0.14 1.18 -0.56
N LEU A 228 -1.25 1.04 0.18
CA LEU A 228 -2.42 1.91 0.06
C LEU A 228 -2.07 3.38 0.29
N LEU A 229 -1.13 3.65 1.20
CA LEU A 229 -0.62 5.01 1.42
C LEU A 229 0.08 5.57 0.18
N ALA A 230 0.72 4.72 -0.64
CA ALA A 230 1.28 5.16 -1.91
C ALA A 230 0.20 5.59 -2.90
N ARG A 231 -0.97 4.95 -2.90
CA ARG A 231 -2.10 5.30 -3.78
C ARG A 231 -2.80 6.58 -3.33
N LEU A 232 -2.88 6.81 -2.02
CA LEU A 232 -3.46 8.02 -1.42
C LEU A 232 -2.49 9.21 -1.41
N GLY A 233 -1.19 8.95 -1.38
CA GLY A 233 -0.09 9.91 -1.36
C GLY A 233 -0.24 11.10 -2.31
N PRO A 234 -0.46 10.85 -3.61
CA PRO A 234 -0.69 11.91 -4.60
C PRO A 234 -1.78 12.92 -4.23
N LEU A 235 -2.77 12.53 -3.42
CA LEU A 235 -3.92 13.35 -3.03
C LEU A 235 -3.69 14.17 -1.76
N ALA A 236 -2.62 13.88 -1.01
CA ALA A 236 -2.30 14.55 0.24
C ALA A 236 -1.64 15.92 0.02
N PRO A 237 -1.74 16.86 0.99
CA PRO A 237 -1.07 18.16 0.94
C PRO A 237 0.44 18.07 0.67
N SER A 238 0.94 18.90 -0.23
CA SER A 238 2.35 18.88 -0.66
C SER A 238 3.27 19.87 0.10
N ALA A 239 2.84 20.39 1.26
CA ALA A 239 3.50 21.52 1.93
C ALA A 239 4.94 21.22 2.39
N ASP A 240 5.21 19.99 2.83
CA ASP A 240 6.47 19.62 3.47
C ASP A 240 7.34 18.67 2.61
N LEU A 241 8.66 18.76 2.81
CA LEU A 241 9.66 17.88 2.20
C LEU A 241 10.30 16.90 3.19
N ARG A 242 10.13 17.13 4.50
CA ARG A 242 10.63 16.25 5.56
C ARG A 242 9.46 15.54 6.19
N ALA A 243 9.60 14.24 6.39
CA ALA A 243 8.63 13.44 7.09
C ALA A 243 8.82 13.58 8.61
N ASP A 244 7.73 13.58 9.35
CA ASP A 244 7.73 13.28 10.78
C ASP A 244 7.69 11.75 10.98
N PRO A 245 8.72 11.13 11.59
CA PRO A 245 8.77 9.69 11.81
C PRO A 245 7.59 9.15 12.63
N GLN A 246 7.06 9.94 13.58
CA GLN A 246 5.93 9.51 14.41
C GLN A 246 4.65 9.44 13.58
N THR A 247 4.42 10.45 12.75
CA THR A 247 3.30 10.48 11.81
C THR A 247 3.41 9.35 10.78
N ALA A 248 4.59 9.12 10.20
CA ALA A 248 4.83 8.02 9.26
C ALA A 248 4.53 6.65 9.91
N ALA A 249 4.97 6.42 11.15
CA ALA A 249 4.67 5.20 11.89
C ALA A 249 3.17 5.04 12.20
N ALA A 250 2.46 6.13 12.50
CA ALA A 250 1.01 6.11 12.71
C ALA A 250 0.22 5.76 11.44
N LEU A 251 0.62 6.33 10.29
CA LEU A 251 0.05 6.01 8.98
C LEU A 251 0.26 4.52 8.63
N LEU A 252 1.49 4.04 8.83
CA LEU A 252 1.85 2.64 8.63
C LEU A 252 0.98 1.70 9.48
N SER A 253 0.84 2.02 10.77
CA SER A 253 0.02 1.24 11.71
C SER A 253 -1.45 1.22 11.30
N ALA A 254 -1.99 2.34 10.79
CA ALA A 254 -3.37 2.40 10.30
C ALA A 254 -3.60 1.49 9.08
N GLU A 255 -2.68 1.50 8.11
CA GLU A 255 -2.74 0.59 6.96
C GLU A 255 -2.63 -0.89 7.39
N GLN A 256 -1.68 -1.21 8.28
CA GLN A 256 -1.52 -2.57 8.80
C GLN A 256 -2.77 -3.04 9.55
N THR A 257 -3.40 -2.15 10.33
CA THR A 257 -4.65 -2.45 11.05
C THR A 257 -5.79 -2.74 10.08
N PHE A 258 -5.89 -1.99 8.98
CA PHE A 258 -6.86 -2.25 7.91
C PHE A 258 -6.62 -3.64 7.31
N TRP A 259 -5.41 -3.95 6.85
CA TRP A 259 -5.11 -5.25 6.24
C TRP A 259 -5.29 -6.42 7.20
N ALA A 260 -4.95 -6.25 8.48
CA ALA A 260 -5.21 -7.25 9.50
C ALA A 260 -6.72 -7.52 9.69
N ALA A 261 -7.58 -6.49 9.54
CA ALA A 261 -9.03 -6.66 9.58
C ALA A 261 -9.54 -7.44 8.36
N VAL A 262 -9.04 -7.14 7.16
CA VAL A 262 -9.38 -7.86 5.92
C VAL A 262 -8.96 -9.33 6.03
N GLN A 263 -7.72 -9.60 6.45
CA GLN A 263 -7.21 -10.97 6.64
C GLN A 263 -8.02 -11.76 7.67
N ARG A 264 -8.42 -11.12 8.78
CA ARG A 264 -9.26 -11.76 9.79
C ARG A 264 -10.61 -12.18 9.24
N GLN A 265 -11.27 -11.33 8.44
CA GLN A 265 -12.54 -11.68 7.79
C GLN A 265 -12.37 -12.85 6.82
N ALA A 266 -11.32 -12.83 5.99
CA ALA A 266 -11.04 -13.91 5.04
C ALA A 266 -10.75 -15.27 5.74
N ARG A 267 -10.01 -15.26 6.87
CA ARG A 267 -9.79 -16.47 7.69
C ARG A 267 -11.09 -17.01 8.27
N GLN A 268 -11.87 -16.15 8.94
CA GLN A 268 -13.17 -16.54 9.51
C GLN A 268 -14.09 -17.16 8.44
N ARG A 269 -14.04 -16.62 7.23
CA ARG A 269 -14.82 -17.14 6.11
C ARG A 269 -14.33 -18.52 5.65
N THR A 270 -13.02 -18.68 5.51
CA THR A 270 -12.40 -19.96 5.15
C THR A 270 -12.74 -21.04 6.18
N ASP A 271 -12.63 -20.73 7.47
CA ASP A 271 -12.97 -21.65 8.57
C ASP A 271 -14.44 -22.05 8.54
N ALA A 272 -15.34 -21.08 8.36
CA ALA A 272 -16.77 -21.32 8.27
C ALA A 272 -17.14 -22.20 7.06
N TRP A 273 -16.44 -22.03 5.92
CA TRP A 273 -16.64 -22.87 4.75
C TRP A 273 -16.11 -24.30 4.96
N ALA A 274 -14.91 -24.44 5.51
CA ALA A 274 -14.33 -25.74 5.82
C ALA A 274 -15.25 -26.57 6.75
N ALA A 275 -15.81 -25.93 7.80
CA ALA A 275 -16.74 -26.57 8.71
C ALA A 275 -18.04 -27.07 8.04
N ARG A 276 -18.54 -26.36 7.02
CA ARG A 276 -19.71 -26.79 6.25
C ARG A 276 -19.42 -28.00 5.37
N ARG A 277 -18.20 -28.11 4.84
CA ARG A 277 -17.80 -29.23 3.97
C ARG A 277 -17.44 -30.50 4.75
N SER A 278 -17.00 -30.38 6.00
CA SER A 278 -16.63 -31.54 6.83
C SER A 278 -17.81 -32.15 7.60
N GLY A 279 -18.93 -31.41 7.72
CA GLY A 279 -20.14 -31.85 8.40
C GLY A 279 -21.23 -32.47 7.52
N GLY A 280 -20.96 -32.67 6.22
CA GLY A 280 -21.86 -33.34 5.26
C GLY A 280 -21.23 -34.61 4.71
#